data_AF-A0A7C7HY28-F1
#
_entry.id   AF-A0A7C7HY28-F1
#
_cell.length_a   1.000
_cell.length_b   1.000
_cell.length_c   1.000
_cell.angle_alpha   90.00
_cell.angle_beta   90.00
_cell.angle_gamma   90.00
#
_symmetry.space_group_name_H-M   'P 1'
#
loop_
_entity.id
_entity.type
_entity.pdbx_description
1 polymer ?
#
loop_
_entity_poly.entity_id
_entity_poly.type
_entity_poly.pdbx_seq_one_letter_code
_entity_poly.pdbx_strand_id
1 'polypeptide(L)'
;MAEIVFEPDELYKAYNTSKGVAVDDGWCRVRTMSFTSRWSGFLWPTDGDIEENRILNYLMMEPVEPSGEARSDILVITHGLNEGSYAKLFPWAYNLVLQLHMPVLIFPMAFHITRRSGDWGFSPQGRLANTRSMIKDNYKTSPFNAQISARLSRAPERFYLGGLQSYYDVIDLPDQIRAGAHPGCRPDTRVHFLGYSAGGYLAMNLLLSNPEGRFSESRVTLLASCASLDGMQPKSIFIMDVEAGNRLMTFLHHTGGYGGKADRDPPALDDGDFFPWSIAYEPA
;
A
#
# COMPACT_ATOMS: atom_id res chain seq x y z
N MET A 1 34.12 14.48 -4.30
CA MET A 1 32.68 14.18 -4.26
C MET A 1 31.99 15.37 -4.87
N ALA A 2 31.41 15.23 -6.07
CA ALA A 2 30.64 16.31 -6.66
C ALA A 2 29.33 16.42 -5.88
N GLU A 3 29.07 17.59 -5.30
CA GLU A 3 27.74 17.93 -4.78
C GLU A 3 26.78 17.91 -5.96
N ILE A 4 25.82 16.98 -5.91
CA ILE A 4 24.77 16.86 -6.92
C ILE A 4 23.80 18.02 -6.68
N VAL A 5 23.85 19.03 -7.54
CA VAL A 5 22.85 20.10 -7.60
C VAL A 5 21.61 19.53 -8.29
N PHE A 6 20.49 19.57 -7.58
CA PHE A 6 19.24 18.84 -7.83
C PHE A 6 18.31 19.70 -8.71
N GLU A 7 17.85 19.17 -9.86
CA GLU A 7 16.65 19.67 -10.58
C GLU A 7 15.62 18.50 -10.73
N PRO A 8 15.10 17.96 -9.61
CA PRO A 8 14.25 16.76 -9.54
C PRO A 8 12.79 17.01 -9.92
N ASP A 9 12.45 18.25 -10.26
CA ASP A 9 11.07 18.74 -10.17
C ASP A 9 10.16 18.06 -11.20
N GLU A 10 10.66 17.84 -12.42
CA GLU A 10 9.90 17.16 -13.47
C GLU A 10 9.73 15.68 -13.18
N LEU A 11 10.80 15.01 -12.71
CA LEU A 11 10.76 13.59 -12.34
C LEU A 11 9.83 13.36 -11.14
N TYR A 12 9.90 14.23 -10.13
CA TYR A 12 9.04 14.21 -8.96
C TYR A 12 7.57 14.53 -9.31
N LYS A 13 7.33 15.52 -10.19
CA LYS A 13 5.97 15.84 -10.68
C LYS A 13 5.40 14.67 -11.48
N ALA A 14 6.15 14.15 -12.43
CA ALA A 14 5.82 12.94 -13.19
C ALA A 14 5.41 11.80 -12.26
N TYR A 15 6.26 11.53 -11.27
CA TYR A 15 6.08 10.45 -10.30
C TYR A 15 4.82 10.61 -9.44
N ASN A 16 4.44 11.84 -9.10
CA ASN A 16 3.23 12.11 -8.32
C ASN A 16 1.94 12.16 -9.15
N THR A 17 2.01 12.17 -10.48
CA THR A 17 0.80 12.27 -11.31
C THR A 17 0.16 10.92 -11.62
N SER A 18 0.82 9.78 -11.36
CA SER A 18 0.34 8.40 -11.63
C SER A 18 -0.13 8.13 -13.07
N LYS A 19 -0.06 9.12 -13.97
CA LYS A 19 -0.32 8.99 -15.40
C LYS A 19 0.90 8.34 -16.04
N GLY A 20 0.69 7.53 -17.07
CA GLY A 20 1.73 6.75 -17.75
C GLY A 20 2.90 7.61 -18.21
N VAL A 21 3.92 7.73 -17.37
CA VAL A 21 5.05 8.62 -17.60
C VAL A 21 6.31 7.77 -17.68
N ALA A 22 6.94 7.83 -18.85
CA ALA A 22 8.32 7.44 -19.02
C ALA A 22 9.17 8.71 -18.98
N VAL A 23 9.95 8.89 -17.91
CA VAL A 23 10.92 10.00 -17.80
C VAL A 23 12.29 9.40 -17.54
N ASP A 24 13.29 9.97 -18.19
CA ASP A 24 14.69 9.58 -18.12
C ASP A 24 15.51 10.86 -17.88
N ASP A 25 16.28 10.90 -16.79
CA ASP A 25 17.14 12.04 -16.45
C ASP A 25 18.62 11.80 -16.80
N GLY A 26 18.90 10.73 -17.56
CA GLY A 26 20.25 10.26 -17.91
C GLY A 26 20.87 9.29 -16.90
N TRP A 27 20.31 9.18 -15.69
CA TRP A 27 20.79 8.29 -14.63
C TRP A 27 19.75 7.26 -14.23
N CYS A 28 18.49 7.67 -14.20
CA CYS A 28 17.36 6.88 -13.77
C CYS A 28 16.21 7.05 -14.77
N ARG A 29 15.62 5.91 -15.14
CA ARG A 29 14.41 5.88 -15.95
C ARG A 29 13.24 5.41 -15.11
N VAL A 30 12.17 6.19 -15.10
CA VAL A 30 10.90 5.86 -14.46
C VAL A 30 9.98 5.24 -15.50
N ARG A 31 9.33 4.13 -15.14
CA ARG A 31 8.32 3.45 -15.94
C ARG A 31 7.05 3.26 -15.12
N THR A 32 5.92 3.47 -15.77
CA THR A 32 4.63 3.01 -15.26
C THR A 32 4.41 1.56 -15.67
N MET A 33 4.18 0.72 -14.68
CA MET A 33 3.86 -0.69 -14.82
C MET A 33 2.38 -0.90 -14.52
N SER A 34 1.75 -1.90 -15.13
CA SER A 34 0.36 -2.27 -14.88
C SER A 34 0.27 -3.62 -14.18
N PHE A 35 -0.69 -3.78 -13.29
CA PHE A 35 -0.95 -5.03 -12.57
C PHE A 35 -2.46 -5.22 -12.41
N THR A 36 -2.92 -6.45 -12.64
CA THR A 36 -4.31 -6.84 -12.39
C THR A 36 -4.35 -7.83 -11.24
N SER A 37 -4.88 -7.39 -10.10
CA SER A 37 -5.16 -8.24 -8.94
C SER A 37 -6.27 -9.23 -9.27
N ARG A 38 -6.00 -10.52 -9.03
CA ARG A 38 -7.00 -11.60 -9.06
C ARG A 38 -7.56 -11.94 -7.67
N TRP A 39 -7.16 -11.17 -6.66
CA TRP A 39 -7.37 -11.49 -5.24
C TRP A 39 -8.40 -10.57 -4.57
N SER A 40 -9.17 -9.82 -5.35
CA SER A 40 -10.27 -9.00 -4.82
C SER A 40 -11.38 -9.83 -4.16
N GLY A 41 -11.45 -11.14 -4.44
CA GLY A 41 -12.37 -12.07 -3.79
C GLY A 41 -12.15 -12.27 -2.28
N PHE A 42 -11.00 -11.84 -1.73
CA PHE A 42 -10.82 -11.78 -0.28
C PHE A 42 -11.55 -10.60 0.37
N LEU A 43 -11.88 -9.58 -0.40
CA LEU A 43 -12.46 -8.35 0.11
C LEU A 43 -13.97 -8.50 0.33
N TRP A 44 -14.53 -7.56 1.09
CA TRP A 44 -15.97 -7.37 1.10
C TRP A 44 -16.49 -7.08 -0.32
N PRO A 45 -17.70 -7.50 -0.70
CA PRO A 45 -18.22 -7.27 -2.04
C PRO A 45 -18.09 -5.82 -2.52
N THR A 46 -18.51 -4.85 -1.68
CA THR A 46 -18.41 -3.42 -1.99
C THR A 46 -16.98 -2.91 -2.18
N ASP A 47 -16.01 -3.54 -1.51
CA ASP A 47 -14.60 -3.18 -1.60
C ASP A 47 -13.91 -3.89 -2.77
N GLY A 48 -14.38 -5.09 -3.10
CA GLY A 48 -13.95 -5.88 -4.26
C GLY A 48 -14.40 -5.29 -5.58
N ASP A 49 -15.41 -4.42 -5.60
CA ASP A 49 -15.88 -3.71 -6.80
C ASP A 49 -15.07 -2.43 -7.11
N ILE A 50 -14.16 -2.00 -6.23
CA ILE A 50 -13.30 -0.83 -6.46
C ILE A 50 -12.29 -1.17 -7.57
N GLU A 51 -12.49 -0.58 -8.75
CA GLU A 51 -11.69 -0.88 -9.95
C GLU A 51 -10.21 -0.54 -9.75
N GLU A 52 -9.90 0.61 -9.16
CA GLU A 52 -8.52 1.04 -8.90
C GLU A 52 -7.77 0.05 -7.99
N ASN A 53 -8.50 -0.67 -7.14
CA ASN A 53 -7.93 -1.67 -6.26
C ASN A 53 -7.75 -3.05 -6.93
N ARG A 54 -8.31 -3.24 -8.14
CA ARG A 54 -8.17 -4.45 -8.98
C ARG A 54 -7.19 -4.24 -10.13
N ILE A 55 -7.29 -3.10 -10.81
CA ILE A 55 -6.48 -2.75 -11.97
C ILE A 55 -5.68 -1.52 -11.57
N LEU A 56 -4.41 -1.73 -11.28
CA LEU A 56 -3.55 -0.69 -10.74
C LEU A 56 -2.33 -0.46 -11.62
N ASN A 57 -1.91 0.80 -11.60
CA ASN A 57 -0.60 1.19 -12.10
C ASN A 57 0.33 1.47 -10.94
N TYR A 58 1.59 1.10 -11.10
CA TYR A 58 2.65 1.33 -10.14
C TYR A 58 3.93 1.74 -10.84
N LEU A 59 4.86 2.29 -10.08
CA LEU A 59 6.05 2.91 -10.63
C LEU A 59 7.26 2.03 -10.36
N MET A 60 8.03 1.81 -11.42
CA MET A 60 9.33 1.16 -11.40
C MET A 60 10.39 2.16 -11.87
N MET A 61 11.49 2.25 -11.13
CA MET A 61 12.66 3.02 -11.49
C MET A 61 13.77 2.05 -11.89
N GLU A 62 14.48 2.30 -12.97
CA GLU A 62 15.60 1.49 -13.43
C GLU A 62 16.84 2.37 -13.68
N PRO A 63 18.05 1.87 -13.40
CA PRO A 63 19.27 2.61 -13.71
C PRO A 63 19.45 2.69 -15.23
N VAL A 64 19.86 3.85 -15.73
CA VAL A 64 20.23 4.05 -17.13
C VAL A 64 21.70 3.66 -17.29
N GLU A 65 21.96 2.48 -17.85
CA GLU A 65 23.32 2.00 -18.05
C GLU A 65 23.63 1.72 -19.53
N PRO A 66 24.86 2.03 -19.99
CA PRO A 66 25.26 1.80 -21.38
C PRO A 66 25.24 0.33 -21.81
N SER A 67 25.43 -0.60 -20.88
CA SER A 67 25.49 -2.04 -21.19
C SER A 67 24.15 -2.60 -21.69
N GLY A 68 23.03 -1.98 -21.28
CA GLY A 68 21.68 -2.50 -21.56
C GLY A 68 21.40 -3.87 -20.95
N GLU A 69 22.26 -4.37 -20.05
CA GLU A 69 22.12 -5.69 -19.47
C GLU A 69 20.92 -5.76 -18.53
N ALA A 70 20.14 -6.83 -18.70
CA ALA A 70 19.01 -7.14 -17.82
C ALA A 70 19.51 -7.56 -16.43
N ARG A 71 18.82 -7.11 -15.39
CA ARG A 71 19.22 -7.25 -13.99
C ARG A 71 18.70 -8.53 -13.39
N SER A 72 19.54 -9.21 -12.61
CA SER A 72 19.20 -10.43 -11.88
C SER A 72 18.44 -10.18 -10.58
N ASP A 73 18.29 -8.92 -10.17
CA ASP A 73 17.74 -8.55 -8.88
C ASP A 73 16.81 -7.35 -9.06
N ILE A 74 15.79 -7.24 -8.22
CA ILE A 74 14.88 -6.10 -8.14
C ILE A 74 14.51 -5.83 -6.68
N LEU A 75 14.38 -4.56 -6.31
CA LEU A 75 13.91 -4.16 -4.98
C LEU A 75 12.46 -3.71 -5.02
N VAL A 76 11.63 -4.31 -4.17
CA VAL A 76 10.24 -3.94 -3.95
C VAL A 76 10.13 -3.13 -2.65
N ILE A 77 9.70 -1.88 -2.77
CA ILE A 77 9.33 -1.06 -1.62
C ILE A 77 7.87 -1.31 -1.28
N THR A 78 7.62 -1.81 -0.08
CA THR A 78 6.29 -1.89 0.53
C THR A 78 6.13 -0.78 1.57
N HIS A 79 5.03 -0.03 1.51
CA HIS A 79 4.91 1.25 2.18
C HIS A 79 4.09 1.20 3.47
N GLY A 80 4.00 2.33 4.18
CA GLY A 80 3.26 2.44 5.43
C GLY A 80 1.75 2.51 5.22
N LEU A 81 1.00 2.29 6.29
CA LEU A 81 -0.45 2.46 6.26
C LEU A 81 -0.80 3.94 6.00
N ASN A 82 -1.92 4.15 5.30
CA ASN A 82 -2.47 5.45 4.92
C ASN A 82 -1.61 6.28 3.96
N GLU A 83 -0.61 5.69 3.29
CA GLU A 83 0.12 6.35 2.20
C GLU A 83 -0.82 6.68 1.03
N GLY A 84 -0.85 7.96 0.62
CA GLY A 84 -1.76 8.49 -0.38
C GLY A 84 -1.11 8.91 -1.70
N SER A 85 0.21 9.04 -1.71
CA SER A 85 0.97 9.34 -2.91
C SER A 85 2.36 8.71 -2.81
N TYR A 86 3.08 8.70 -3.92
CA TYR A 86 4.45 8.20 -3.90
C TYR A 86 5.47 9.25 -3.43
N ALA A 87 5.06 10.50 -3.18
CA ALA A 87 5.93 11.65 -2.87
C ALA A 87 6.99 11.35 -1.81
N LYS A 88 6.60 10.70 -0.70
CA LYS A 88 7.48 10.36 0.40
C LYS A 88 8.50 9.27 0.04
N LEU A 89 8.11 8.36 -0.85
CA LEU A 89 8.88 7.17 -1.19
C LEU A 89 9.79 7.41 -2.40
N PHE A 90 9.49 8.45 -3.20
CA PHE A 90 10.28 8.84 -4.38
C PHE A 90 11.77 9.00 -4.08
N PRO A 91 12.20 9.79 -3.06
CA PRO A 91 13.62 10.02 -2.84
C PRO A 91 14.33 8.72 -2.45
N TRP A 92 13.63 7.80 -1.78
CA TRP A 92 14.19 6.49 -1.43
C TRP A 92 14.40 5.65 -2.69
N ALA A 93 13.37 5.48 -3.52
CA ALA A 93 13.47 4.68 -4.73
C ALA A 93 14.56 5.22 -5.67
N TYR A 94 14.60 6.54 -5.89
CA TYR A 94 15.58 7.17 -6.76
C TYR A 94 17.02 6.93 -6.27
N ASN A 95 17.30 7.22 -4.99
CA ASN A 95 18.63 7.00 -4.44
C ASN A 95 19.01 5.51 -4.44
N LEU A 96 18.07 4.61 -4.16
CA LEU A 96 18.35 3.17 -4.14
C LEU A 96 18.67 2.63 -5.54
N VAL A 97 18.00 3.11 -6.60
CA VAL A 97 18.38 2.76 -7.98
C VAL A 97 19.83 3.13 -8.26
N LEU A 98 20.21 4.38 -7.94
CA LEU A 98 21.55 4.88 -8.24
C LEU A 98 22.64 4.20 -7.43
N GLN A 99 22.37 3.84 -6.18
CA GLN A 99 23.36 3.20 -5.30
C GLN A 99 23.47 1.68 -5.55
N LEU A 100 22.35 1.02 -5.87
CA LEU A 100 22.30 -0.43 -6.01
C LEU A 100 22.47 -0.91 -7.45
N HIS A 101 22.36 -0.01 -8.44
CA HIS A 101 22.37 -0.38 -9.87
C HIS A 101 21.35 -1.48 -10.19
N MET A 102 20.19 -1.39 -9.52
CA MET A 102 19.12 -2.39 -9.53
C MET A 102 17.78 -1.67 -9.74
N PRO A 103 16.81 -2.26 -10.46
CA PRO A 103 15.49 -1.67 -10.56
C PRO A 103 14.82 -1.64 -9.18
N VAL A 104 14.10 -0.56 -8.90
CA VAL A 104 13.34 -0.37 -7.66
C VAL A 104 11.91 -0.06 -8.01
N LEU A 105 10.98 -0.87 -7.54
CA LEU A 105 9.54 -0.65 -7.70
C LEU A 105 8.89 -0.33 -6.37
N ILE A 106 7.88 0.53 -6.40
CA ILE A 106 7.06 0.82 -5.22
C ILE A 106 5.71 0.17 -5.44
N PHE A 107 5.43 -0.89 -4.70
CA PHE A 107 4.22 -1.68 -4.89
C PHE A 107 3.07 -1.14 -4.02
N PRO A 108 1.96 -0.67 -4.62
CA PRO A 108 0.82 -0.17 -3.88
C PRO A 108 0.10 -1.30 -3.16
N MET A 109 0.01 -1.20 -1.84
CA MET A 109 -0.85 -2.09 -1.04
C MET A 109 -2.32 -1.75 -1.30
N ALA A 110 -3.20 -2.73 -1.13
CA ALA A 110 -4.64 -2.57 -1.30
C ALA A 110 -5.12 -1.32 -0.58
N PHE A 111 -5.93 -0.50 -1.25
CA PHE A 111 -6.49 0.73 -0.71
C PHE A 111 -5.51 1.89 -0.45
N HIS A 112 -4.32 1.86 -1.05
CA HIS A 112 -3.29 2.89 -0.88
C HIS A 112 -2.77 3.40 -2.21
N ILE A 113 -2.26 4.63 -2.19
CA ILE A 113 -1.68 5.29 -3.37
C ILE A 113 -2.64 5.19 -4.58
N THR A 114 -2.27 4.48 -5.65
CA THR A 114 -3.07 4.31 -6.87
C THR A 114 -4.19 3.28 -6.75
N ARG A 115 -4.27 2.54 -5.64
CA ARG A 115 -5.33 1.57 -5.33
C ARG A 115 -6.48 2.16 -4.54
N ARG A 116 -6.50 3.49 -4.44
CA ARG A 116 -7.58 4.23 -3.81
C ARG A 116 -8.65 4.54 -4.83
N SER A 117 -9.93 4.43 -4.47
CA SER A 117 -11.01 4.97 -5.30
C SER A 117 -10.80 6.46 -5.52
N GLY A 118 -11.14 6.98 -6.69
CA GLY A 118 -10.97 8.40 -7.04
C GLY A 118 -11.67 9.38 -6.09
N ASP A 119 -12.71 8.96 -5.37
CA ASP A 119 -13.41 9.78 -4.36
C ASP A 119 -12.68 9.83 -2.99
N TRP A 120 -11.61 9.04 -2.86
CA TRP A 120 -10.94 8.76 -1.59
C TRP A 120 -9.79 9.75 -1.37
N GLY A 121 -10.10 10.82 -0.63
CA GLY A 121 -9.18 11.94 -0.38
C GLY A 121 -9.88 13.29 -0.51
N PHE A 122 -11.06 13.31 -1.12
CA PHE A 122 -11.92 14.48 -1.20
C PHE A 122 -13.22 14.20 -0.43
N SER A 123 -13.17 14.18 0.91
CA SER A 123 -14.38 14.65 1.61
C SER A 123 -14.40 16.16 1.35
N PRO A 124 -15.36 16.70 0.59
CA PRO A 124 -15.42 18.14 0.38
C PRO A 124 -15.38 18.83 1.75
N GLN A 125 -14.44 19.76 1.93
CA GLN A 125 -14.32 20.65 3.09
C GLN A 125 -14.07 19.98 4.47
N GLY A 126 -13.49 18.77 4.53
CA GLY A 126 -13.11 18.15 5.81
C GLY A 126 -14.30 17.68 6.68
N ARG A 127 -15.51 17.58 6.11
CA ARG A 127 -16.74 17.18 6.82
C ARG A 127 -16.60 15.86 7.56
N LEU A 128 -15.93 14.87 6.95
CA LEU A 128 -15.71 13.58 7.61
C LEU A 128 -14.77 13.73 8.80
N ALA A 129 -13.68 14.49 8.66
CA ALA A 129 -12.78 14.77 9.78
C ALA A 129 -13.53 15.49 10.93
N ASN A 130 -14.38 16.47 10.62
CA ASN A 130 -15.20 17.17 11.63
C ASN A 130 -16.17 16.21 12.33
N THR A 131 -16.84 15.34 11.56
CA THR A 131 -17.74 14.33 12.14
C THR A 131 -16.99 13.38 13.06
N ARG A 132 -15.80 12.93 12.63
CA ARG A 132 -14.95 12.05 13.43
C ARG A 132 -14.38 12.73 14.67
N SER A 133 -14.09 14.03 14.64
CA SER A 133 -13.63 14.76 15.84
C SER A 133 -14.72 14.98 16.89
N MET A 134 -15.99 14.83 16.52
CA MET A 134 -17.12 14.86 17.48
C MET A 134 -17.31 13.52 18.22
N ILE A 135 -16.63 12.46 17.79
CA ILE A 135 -16.66 11.16 18.47
C ILE A 135 -15.94 11.31 19.81
N LYS A 136 -16.59 10.84 20.87
CA LYS A 136 -16.07 10.92 22.23
C LYS A 136 -14.65 10.32 22.31
N ASP A 137 -13.74 11.05 22.95
CA ASP A 137 -12.33 10.66 23.16
C ASP A 137 -11.50 10.51 21.87
N ASN A 138 -11.99 10.99 20.71
CA ASN A 138 -11.28 10.91 19.44
C ASN A 138 -10.44 12.16 19.13
N TYR A 139 -9.19 12.19 19.62
CA TYR A 139 -8.30 13.37 19.56
C TYR A 139 -7.19 13.31 18.49
N LYS A 140 -7.17 12.28 17.63
CA LYS A 140 -6.15 12.09 16.57
C LYS A 140 -6.74 12.21 15.17
N THR A 141 -7.74 13.05 14.98
CA THR A 141 -8.47 13.17 13.73
C THR A 141 -7.86 14.22 12.81
N SER A 142 -7.74 13.90 11.52
CA SER A 142 -7.32 14.85 10.48
C SER A 142 -7.99 14.53 9.15
N PRO A 143 -8.02 15.46 8.18
CA PRO A 143 -8.45 15.15 6.82
C PRO A 143 -7.64 14.00 6.19
N PHE A 144 -6.37 13.81 6.56
CA PHE A 144 -5.51 12.77 6.01
C PHE A 144 -5.91 11.37 6.46
N ASN A 145 -6.38 11.20 7.70
CA ASN A 145 -6.69 9.88 8.24
C ASN A 145 -8.19 9.59 8.36
N ALA A 146 -9.04 10.59 8.13
CA ALA A 146 -10.48 10.46 8.37
C ALA A 146 -11.12 9.33 7.56
N GLN A 147 -10.74 9.17 6.28
CA GLN A 147 -11.32 8.17 5.40
C GLN A 147 -10.96 6.73 5.78
N ILE A 148 -9.67 6.45 5.97
CA ILE A 148 -9.25 5.11 6.43
C ILE A 148 -9.80 4.81 7.82
N SER A 149 -9.84 5.82 8.70
CA SER A 149 -10.37 5.67 10.05
C SER A 149 -11.87 5.36 10.04
N ALA A 150 -12.66 6.01 9.18
CA ALA A 150 -14.08 5.70 9.02
C ALA A 150 -14.32 4.25 8.60
N ARG A 151 -13.57 3.78 7.61
CA ARG A 151 -13.72 2.40 7.10
C ARG A 151 -13.28 1.35 8.10
N LEU A 152 -12.15 1.56 8.78
CA LEU A 152 -11.63 0.65 9.80
C LEU A 152 -12.43 0.69 11.10
N SER A 153 -13.05 1.83 11.43
CA SER A 153 -13.98 1.88 12.57
C SER A 153 -15.24 1.07 12.28
N ARG A 154 -15.75 1.12 11.03
CA ARG A 154 -16.94 0.35 10.65
C ARG A 154 -16.67 -1.15 10.57
N ALA A 155 -15.58 -1.56 9.93
CA ALA A 155 -15.20 -2.97 9.80
C ALA A 155 -13.66 -3.09 9.88
N PRO A 156 -13.09 -3.38 11.06
CA PRO A 156 -11.64 -3.48 11.24
C PRO A 156 -10.99 -4.63 10.46
N GLU A 157 -11.73 -5.69 10.14
CA GLU A 157 -11.29 -6.82 9.32
C GLU A 157 -10.81 -6.41 7.93
N ARG A 158 -11.25 -5.24 7.41
CA ARG A 158 -10.74 -4.67 6.15
C ARG A 158 -9.22 -4.53 6.13
N PHE A 159 -8.61 -4.27 7.29
CA PHE A 159 -7.15 -4.23 7.41
C PHE A 159 -6.52 -5.58 7.05
N TYR A 160 -7.06 -6.67 7.61
CA TYR A 160 -6.57 -8.01 7.36
C TYR A 160 -6.86 -8.47 5.92
N LEU A 161 -8.08 -8.25 5.42
CA LEU A 161 -8.47 -8.65 4.06
C LEU A 161 -7.70 -7.87 2.98
N GLY A 162 -7.49 -6.57 3.16
CA GLY A 162 -6.62 -5.78 2.29
C GLY A 162 -5.14 -6.21 2.37
N GLY A 163 -4.71 -6.63 3.57
CA GLY A 163 -3.41 -7.26 3.77
C GLY A 163 -3.26 -8.56 2.98
N LEU A 164 -4.26 -9.44 3.00
CA LEU A 164 -4.29 -10.68 2.21
C LEU A 164 -4.23 -10.40 0.72
N GLN A 165 -5.05 -9.48 0.21
CA GLN A 165 -5.00 -9.11 -1.20
C GLN A 165 -3.59 -8.62 -1.58
N SER A 166 -3.00 -7.72 -0.79
CA SER A 166 -1.64 -7.20 -1.04
C SER A 166 -0.58 -8.30 -1.00
N TYR A 167 -0.70 -9.24 -0.06
CA TYR A 167 0.20 -10.38 0.08
C TYR A 167 0.18 -11.26 -1.16
N TYR A 168 -1.01 -11.65 -1.63
CA TYR A 168 -1.13 -12.48 -2.82
C TYR A 168 -0.80 -11.72 -4.12
N ASP A 169 -1.08 -10.42 -4.19
CA ASP A 169 -0.64 -9.59 -5.33
C ASP A 169 0.89 -9.56 -5.44
N VAL A 170 1.62 -9.47 -4.32
CA VAL A 170 3.08 -9.49 -4.32
C VAL A 170 3.65 -10.88 -4.61
N ILE A 171 2.93 -11.96 -4.27
CA ILE A 171 3.30 -13.34 -4.67
C ILE A 171 3.24 -13.54 -6.18
N ASP A 172 2.30 -12.87 -6.85
CA ASP A 172 2.14 -12.96 -8.30
C ASP A 172 3.18 -12.12 -9.06
N LEU A 173 3.85 -11.18 -8.39
CA LEU A 173 4.84 -10.29 -9.01
C LEU A 173 6.04 -11.03 -9.63
N PRO A 174 6.70 -11.99 -8.94
CA PRO A 174 7.72 -12.85 -9.55
C PRO A 174 7.28 -13.55 -10.85
N ASP A 175 6.01 -13.95 -10.94
CA ASP A 175 5.50 -14.65 -12.12
C ASP A 175 5.32 -13.67 -13.30
N GLN A 176 4.93 -12.41 -13.04
CA GLN A 176 4.91 -11.35 -14.06
C GLN A 176 6.31 -10.99 -14.55
N ILE A 177 7.29 -10.88 -13.64
CA ILE A 177 8.68 -10.61 -14.00
C ILE A 177 9.22 -11.73 -14.90
N ARG A 178 8.97 -12.99 -14.52
CA ARG A 178 9.37 -14.17 -15.31
C ARG A 178 8.75 -14.19 -16.71
N ALA A 179 7.52 -13.70 -16.84
CA ALA A 179 6.82 -13.56 -18.11
C ALA A 179 7.33 -12.38 -18.97
N GLY A 180 8.28 -11.59 -18.49
CA GLY A 180 8.86 -10.45 -19.21
C GLY A 180 8.03 -9.17 -19.12
N ALA A 181 7.09 -9.09 -18.16
CA ALA A 181 6.27 -7.89 -17.97
C ALA A 181 7.06 -6.70 -17.42
N HIS A 182 8.27 -6.92 -16.89
CA HIS A 182 9.15 -5.92 -16.29
C HIS A 182 10.41 -5.73 -17.16
N PRO A 183 10.45 -4.71 -18.04
CA PRO A 183 11.62 -4.42 -18.84
C PRO A 183 12.88 -4.24 -17.98
N GLY A 184 14.03 -4.64 -18.52
CA GLY A 184 15.31 -4.53 -17.80
C GLY A 184 15.51 -5.58 -16.70
N CYS A 185 14.54 -6.47 -16.46
CA CYS A 185 14.68 -7.61 -15.54
C CYS A 185 14.88 -8.92 -16.31
N ARG A 186 15.66 -9.84 -15.74
CA ARG A 186 15.82 -11.21 -16.27
C ARG A 186 14.61 -12.08 -15.85
N PRO A 187 14.30 -13.17 -16.58
CA PRO A 187 13.22 -14.07 -16.16
C PRO A 187 13.45 -14.74 -14.78
N ASP A 188 14.70 -14.88 -14.36
CA ASP A 188 15.13 -15.43 -13.08
C ASP A 188 15.46 -14.33 -12.04
N THR A 189 14.94 -13.11 -12.23
CA THR A 189 15.17 -12.00 -11.30
C THR A 189 14.72 -12.34 -9.88
N ARG A 190 15.62 -12.16 -8.91
CA ARG A 190 15.35 -12.26 -7.49
C ARG A 190 14.67 -11.01 -6.97
N VAL A 191 13.61 -11.19 -6.19
CA VAL A 191 12.88 -10.10 -5.57
C VAL A 191 13.40 -9.86 -4.16
N HIS A 192 13.89 -8.65 -3.88
CA HIS A 192 14.25 -8.19 -2.53
C HIS A 192 13.24 -7.17 -2.04
N PHE A 193 13.23 -6.91 -0.73
CA PHE A 193 12.25 -6.02 -0.12
C PHE A 193 12.89 -4.92 0.73
N LEU A 194 12.31 -3.73 0.63
CA LEU A 194 12.42 -2.70 1.66
C LEU A 194 11.01 -2.47 2.20
N GLY A 195 10.81 -2.84 3.45
CA GLY A 195 9.51 -2.75 4.10
C GLY A 195 9.46 -1.59 5.08
N TYR A 196 8.51 -0.68 4.88
CA TYR A 196 8.30 0.47 5.76
C TYR A 196 6.97 0.36 6.51
N SER A 197 7.02 0.45 7.83
CA SER A 197 5.84 0.42 8.71
C SER A 197 4.95 -0.80 8.42
N ALA A 198 3.66 -0.63 8.12
CA ALA A 198 2.76 -1.74 7.78
C ALA A 198 3.31 -2.66 6.66
N GLY A 199 3.95 -2.07 5.64
CA GLY A 199 4.61 -2.81 4.57
C GLY A 199 5.77 -3.68 5.04
N GLY A 200 6.46 -3.31 6.12
CA GLY A 200 7.48 -4.17 6.73
C GLY A 200 6.92 -5.48 7.29
N TYR A 201 5.72 -5.44 7.89
CA TYR A 201 5.05 -6.68 8.31
C TYR A 201 4.63 -7.52 7.10
N LEU A 202 4.18 -6.89 6.01
CA LEU A 202 3.86 -7.60 4.76
C LEU A 202 5.10 -8.31 4.19
N ALA A 203 6.21 -7.58 4.01
CA ALA A 203 7.48 -8.13 3.52
C ALA A 203 8.01 -9.26 4.41
N MET A 204 7.92 -9.09 5.73
CA MET A 204 8.30 -10.13 6.69
C MET A 204 7.43 -11.39 6.53
N ASN A 205 6.11 -11.25 6.38
CA ASN A 205 5.22 -12.39 6.14
C ASN A 205 5.54 -13.10 4.82
N LEU A 206 5.84 -12.37 3.75
CA LEU A 206 6.23 -12.94 2.46
C LEU A 206 7.48 -13.82 2.57
N LEU A 207 8.52 -13.34 3.27
CA LEU A 207 9.76 -14.10 3.45
C LEU A 207 9.60 -15.28 4.41
N LEU A 208 8.82 -15.13 5.49
CA LEU A 208 8.61 -16.21 6.46
C LEU A 208 7.75 -17.34 5.89
N SER A 209 6.70 -17.00 5.14
CA SER A 209 5.81 -17.99 4.54
C SER A 209 6.38 -18.61 3.26
N ASN A 210 7.19 -17.86 2.52
CA ASN A 210 7.90 -18.27 1.30
C ASN A 210 7.08 -19.22 0.39
N PRO A 211 5.90 -18.79 -0.08
CA PRO A 211 4.98 -19.65 -0.82
C PRO A 211 5.62 -20.15 -2.11
N GLU A 212 5.63 -21.48 -2.28
CA GLU A 212 6.28 -22.19 -3.38
C GLU A 212 7.78 -21.87 -3.54
N GLY A 213 8.45 -21.39 -2.49
CA GLY A 213 9.88 -21.07 -2.53
C GLY A 213 10.23 -19.79 -3.29
N ARG A 214 9.25 -18.96 -3.67
CA ARG A 214 9.44 -17.76 -4.50
C ARG A 214 10.41 -16.73 -3.91
N PHE A 215 10.60 -16.72 -2.60
CA PHE A 215 11.41 -15.73 -1.88
C PHE A 215 12.60 -16.36 -1.14
N SER A 216 13.03 -17.56 -1.55
CA SER A 216 14.09 -18.31 -0.86
C SER A 216 15.44 -17.59 -0.83
N GLU A 217 15.75 -16.80 -1.86
CA GLU A 217 16.97 -15.99 -1.95
C GLU A 217 16.72 -14.50 -1.68
N SER A 218 15.49 -14.15 -1.28
CA SER A 218 15.11 -12.78 -0.99
C SER A 218 15.80 -12.27 0.28
N ARG A 219 15.98 -10.95 0.31
CA ARG A 219 16.51 -10.22 1.45
C ARG A 219 15.52 -9.11 1.78
N VAL A 220 15.42 -8.74 3.05
CA VAL A 220 14.54 -7.66 3.48
C VAL A 220 15.26 -6.69 4.40
N THR A 221 15.05 -5.40 4.16
CA THR A 221 15.36 -4.33 5.11
C THR A 221 14.05 -3.81 5.70
N LEU A 222 13.95 -3.77 7.02
CA LEU A 222 12.74 -3.36 7.73
C LEU A 222 12.96 -2.00 8.42
N LEU A 223 12.10 -1.02 8.11
CA LEU A 223 12.14 0.32 8.66
C LEU A 223 10.83 0.62 9.39
N ALA A 224 10.91 1.16 10.61
CA ALA A 224 9.75 1.50 11.45
C ALA A 224 8.71 0.37 11.57
N SER A 225 9.21 -0.87 11.60
CA SER A 225 8.45 -2.12 11.65
C SER A 225 8.95 -2.95 12.85
N CYS A 226 8.42 -4.16 13.06
CA CYS A 226 8.88 -5.12 14.08
C CYS A 226 8.40 -4.88 15.53
N ALA A 227 7.47 -3.97 15.77
CA ALA A 227 6.77 -3.97 17.05
C ALA A 227 5.94 -5.25 17.18
N SER A 228 5.90 -5.84 18.38
CA SER A 228 4.91 -6.89 18.65
C SER A 228 3.51 -6.28 18.58
N LEU A 229 2.50 -7.13 18.35
CA LEU A 229 1.11 -6.67 18.29
C LEU A 229 0.72 -5.91 19.58
N ASP A 230 1.12 -6.41 20.74
CA ASP A 230 0.87 -5.79 22.05
C ASP A 230 1.55 -4.41 22.22
N GLY A 231 2.66 -4.19 21.50
CA GLY A 231 3.38 -2.92 21.50
C GLY A 231 2.89 -1.92 20.44
N MET A 232 1.96 -2.32 19.56
CA MET A 232 1.57 -1.49 18.41
C MET A 232 0.59 -0.38 18.81
N GLN A 233 0.92 0.85 18.44
CA GLN A 233 0.06 2.04 18.61
C GLN A 233 -0.20 2.69 17.25
N PRO A 234 -1.25 2.28 16.52
CA PRO A 234 -1.50 2.80 15.17
C PRO A 234 -2.10 4.22 15.16
N LYS A 235 -2.44 4.77 16.33
CA LYS A 235 -3.13 6.06 16.50
C LYS A 235 -2.19 7.22 16.15
N SER A 236 -2.52 7.98 15.11
CA SER A 236 -1.76 9.14 14.66
C SER A 236 -2.60 9.99 13.71
N ILE A 237 -2.41 11.31 13.74
CA ILE A 237 -3.04 12.23 12.78
C ILE A 237 -2.70 11.90 11.32
N PHE A 238 -1.65 11.11 11.07
CA PHE A 238 -1.24 10.68 9.73
C PHE A 238 -1.63 9.24 9.38
N ILE A 239 -2.01 8.41 10.36
CA ILE A 239 -2.25 6.97 10.15
C ILE A 239 -3.74 6.66 10.31
N MET A 240 -4.22 6.70 11.55
CA MET A 240 -5.63 6.53 11.89
C MET A 240 -5.94 7.18 13.24
N ASP A 241 -7.20 7.50 13.46
CA ASP A 241 -7.63 8.12 14.71
C ASP A 241 -7.85 7.11 15.85
N VAL A 242 -8.36 7.59 16.97
CA VAL A 242 -8.45 6.81 18.22
C VAL A 242 -9.48 5.69 18.11
N GLU A 243 -10.67 5.98 17.56
CA GLU A 243 -11.71 4.96 17.45
C GLU A 243 -11.29 3.83 16.50
N ALA A 244 -10.77 4.19 15.32
CA ALA A 244 -10.28 3.21 14.36
C ALA A 244 -9.14 2.37 14.95
N GLY A 245 -8.19 3.02 15.62
CA GLY A 245 -7.08 2.34 16.28
C GLY A 245 -7.55 1.38 17.36
N ASN A 246 -8.49 1.77 18.21
CA ASN A 246 -9.03 0.90 19.26
C ASN A 246 -9.76 -0.32 18.68
N ARG A 247 -10.63 -0.11 17.68
CA ARG A 247 -11.39 -1.20 17.05
C ARG A 247 -10.48 -2.16 16.30
N LEU A 248 -9.48 -1.64 15.56
CA LEU A 248 -8.51 -2.46 14.87
C LEU A 248 -7.67 -3.30 15.84
N MET A 249 -7.11 -2.68 16.88
CA MET A 249 -6.32 -3.44 17.86
C MET A 249 -7.18 -4.49 18.57
N THR A 250 -8.42 -4.15 18.94
CA THR A 250 -9.37 -5.10 19.51
C THR A 250 -9.57 -6.30 18.58
N PHE A 251 -9.86 -6.04 17.30
CA PHE A 251 -10.01 -7.09 16.29
C PHE A 251 -8.76 -7.97 16.18
N LEU A 252 -7.56 -7.37 16.07
CA LEU A 252 -6.31 -8.11 15.92
C LEU A 252 -5.95 -8.94 17.16
N HIS A 253 -6.23 -8.46 18.38
CA HIS A 253 -6.00 -9.24 19.60
C HIS A 253 -6.98 -10.40 19.75
N HIS A 254 -8.25 -10.22 19.37
CA HIS A 254 -9.24 -11.30 19.44
C HIS A 254 -9.06 -12.35 18.34
N THR A 255 -8.64 -11.95 17.14
CA THR A 255 -8.38 -12.88 16.02
C THR A 255 -6.98 -13.49 16.05
N GLY A 256 -5.99 -12.78 16.59
CA GLY A 256 -4.62 -13.28 16.83
C GLY A 256 -4.50 -14.17 18.06
N GLY A 257 -5.50 -14.18 18.94
CA GLY A 257 -5.60 -15.08 20.09
C GLY A 257 -6.13 -16.46 19.72
N TYR A 258 -5.38 -17.24 18.95
CA TYR A 258 -5.62 -18.69 18.85
C TYR A 258 -5.32 -19.34 20.21
N GLY A 259 -6.34 -19.37 21.08
CA GLY A 259 -6.27 -19.96 22.43
C GLY A 259 -7.54 -19.82 23.27
N GLY A 260 -8.56 -19.06 22.83
CA GLY A 260 -9.86 -18.98 23.48
C GLY A 260 -10.94 -19.57 22.58
N LYS A 261 -11.72 -20.52 23.10
CA LYS A 261 -12.83 -21.24 22.43
C LYS A 261 -13.56 -20.38 21.38
N ALA A 262 -13.58 -20.90 20.15
CA ALA A 262 -14.50 -20.50 19.10
C ALA A 262 -15.93 -20.81 19.55
N ASP A 263 -16.55 -19.87 20.26
CA ASP A 263 -17.99 -19.77 20.46
C ASP A 263 -18.31 -18.28 20.49
N ARG A 264 -18.48 -17.73 19.29
CA ARG A 264 -19.22 -16.50 18.99
C ARG A 264 -19.22 -16.37 17.47
N ASP A 265 -20.37 -16.65 16.88
CA ASP A 265 -20.69 -16.17 15.54
C ASP A 265 -20.29 -14.69 15.44
N PRO A 266 -19.81 -14.23 14.27
CA PRO A 266 -19.63 -12.80 14.05
C PRO A 266 -20.95 -12.11 14.40
N PRO A 267 -20.93 -10.99 15.14
CA PRO A 267 -22.18 -10.29 15.47
C PRO A 267 -22.92 -10.02 14.16
N ALA A 268 -24.14 -10.51 14.06
CA ALA A 268 -25.03 -10.17 12.96
C ALA A 268 -25.07 -8.63 12.89
N LEU A 269 -24.49 -8.08 11.83
CA LEU A 269 -24.60 -6.67 11.54
C LEU A 269 -26.04 -6.45 11.12
N ASP A 270 -26.76 -5.69 11.93
CA ASP A 270 -28.11 -5.25 11.63
C ASP A 270 -28.06 -4.45 10.31
N ASP A 271 -28.72 -4.94 9.27
CA ASP A 271 -28.84 -4.28 7.97
C ASP A 271 -29.64 -2.96 8.06
N GLY A 272 -30.10 -2.57 9.25
CA GLY A 272 -30.90 -1.39 9.53
C GLY A 272 -30.18 -0.03 9.47
N ASP A 273 -28.85 0.02 9.45
CA ASP A 273 -28.08 1.29 9.37
C ASP A 273 -27.49 1.55 7.97
N PHE A 274 -28.09 0.95 6.93
CA PHE A 274 -27.94 1.43 5.56
C PHE A 274 -28.63 2.79 5.41
N PHE A 275 -27.92 3.88 5.71
CA PHE A 275 -28.24 5.19 5.13
C PHE A 275 -27.77 5.19 3.67
N PRO A 276 -28.67 5.20 2.67
CA PRO A 276 -28.26 5.36 1.29
C PRO A 276 -27.90 6.84 1.09
N TRP A 277 -26.63 7.15 0.88
CA TRP A 277 -26.26 8.40 0.23
C TRP A 277 -26.58 8.27 -1.27
N SER A 278 -27.87 8.29 -1.62
CA SER A 278 -28.28 8.72 -2.94
C SER A 278 -28.08 10.23 -2.97
N ILE A 279 -27.04 10.69 -3.65
CA ILE A 279 -26.95 12.10 -4.06
C ILE A 279 -28.06 12.30 -5.10
N ALA A 280 -29.23 12.72 -4.63
CA ALA A 280 -30.26 13.24 -5.49
C ALA A 280 -29.74 14.59 -6.02
N TYR A 281 -29.40 14.62 -7.30
CA TYR A 281 -29.30 15.84 -8.07
C TYR A 281 -30.73 16.39 -8.20
N GLU A 282 -31.09 17.41 -7.41
CA GLU A 282 -32.24 18.25 -7.74
C GLU A 282 -31.76 19.42 -8.61
N PRO A 283 -32.35 19.62 -9.81
CA PRO A 283 -32.04 20.78 -10.63
C PRO A 283 -32.85 21.99 -10.15
N ALA A 284 -32.17 23.12 -10.03
CA ALA A 284 -32.75 24.45 -10.19
C ALA A 284 -31.80 25.29 -11.04
#